data_AF-A0A4Y8ZU10-F1
#
_entry.id   AF-A0A4Y8ZU10-F1
#
_cell.length_a   1.000
_cell.length_b   1.000
_cell.length_c   1.000
_cell.angle_alpha   90.00
_cell.angle_beta   90.00
_cell.angle_gamma   90.00
#
_symmetry.space_group_name_H-M   'P 1'
#
loop_
_entity.id
_entity.type
_entity.pdbx_description
1 polymer ?
#
loop_
_entity_poly.entity_id
_entity_poly.type
_entity_poly.pdbx_seq_one_letter_code
_entity_poly.pdbx_strand_id
1 'polypeptide(L)'
;MPFEASGESFADSAACRARLVTMVAAARGEAFDAVEGPYEVAAGDVRIHMVRAEGAGHRITEQRCLAEKLSGRSWSHAMQDEEPEFTVESVARSAPWLKKDGAEQ
;
A
#
# COMPACT_ATOMS: atom_id res chain seq x y z
N MET A 1 4.40 -12.20 -0.16
CA MET A 1 3.14 -12.60 0.51
C MET A 1 2.02 -12.40 -0.50
N PRO A 2 1.15 -13.40 -0.69
CA PRO A 2 -0.01 -13.28 -1.57
C PRO A 2 -1.01 -12.25 -1.01
N PHE A 3 -1.89 -11.75 -1.88
CA PHE A 3 -3.07 -11.00 -1.44
C PHE A 3 -4.08 -11.95 -0.82
N GLU A 4 -4.55 -11.60 0.36
CA GLU A 4 -5.64 -12.28 1.05
C GLU A 4 -6.93 -11.49 0.83
N ALA A 5 -8.00 -12.20 0.47
CA ALA A 5 -9.29 -11.56 0.30
C ALA A 5 -9.78 -11.01 1.65
N SER A 6 -10.22 -9.75 1.68
CA SER A 6 -10.69 -9.10 2.92
C SER A 6 -12.05 -9.61 3.39
N GLY A 7 -12.74 -10.41 2.57
CA GLY A 7 -14.16 -10.76 2.76
C GLY A 7 -15.12 -9.61 2.39
N GLU A 8 -14.62 -8.39 2.15
CA GLU A 8 -15.40 -7.25 1.69
C GLU A 8 -15.49 -7.23 0.15
N SER A 9 -16.71 -7.05 -0.36
CA SER A 9 -17.01 -6.79 -1.77
C SER A 9 -17.94 -5.57 -1.88
N PHE A 10 -17.75 -4.79 -2.93
CA PHE A 10 -18.48 -3.55 -3.18
C PHE A 10 -19.44 -3.72 -4.36
N ALA A 11 -20.31 -2.73 -4.59
CA ALA A 11 -21.25 -2.75 -5.71
C ALA A 11 -20.54 -2.63 -7.07
N ASP A 12 -19.44 -1.88 -7.12
CA ASP A 12 -18.62 -1.65 -8.30
C ASP A 12 -17.20 -1.21 -7.92
N SER A 13 -16.36 -0.97 -8.92
CA SER A 13 -14.98 -0.51 -8.74
C SER A 13 -14.88 0.91 -8.16
N ALA A 14 -15.85 1.78 -8.42
CA ALA A 14 -15.88 3.13 -7.87
C ALA A 14 -16.15 3.11 -6.37
N ALA A 15 -17.06 2.26 -5.91
CA ALA A 15 -17.34 2.04 -4.50
C ALA A 15 -16.15 1.41 -3.77
N CYS A 16 -15.47 0.43 -4.37
CA CYS A 16 -14.24 -0.13 -3.79
C CYS A 16 -13.15 0.95 -3.70
N ARG A 17 -12.94 1.74 -4.76
CA ARG A 17 -11.98 2.85 -4.74
C ARG A 17 -12.32 3.89 -3.66
N ALA A 18 -13.59 4.23 -3.48
CA ALA A 18 -14.02 5.14 -2.43
C ALA A 18 -13.67 4.60 -1.04
N ARG A 19 -13.79 3.29 -0.81
CA ARG A 19 -13.32 2.65 0.43
C ARG A 19 -11.82 2.88 0.65
N LEU A 20 -10.99 2.71 -0.37
CA LEU A 20 -9.55 2.97 -0.28
C LEU A 20 -9.24 4.45 0.03
N VAL A 21 -9.99 5.40 -0.55
CA VAL A 21 -9.88 6.83 -0.21
C VAL A 21 -10.16 7.05 1.27
N THR A 22 -11.23 6.45 1.81
CA THR A 22 -11.55 6.56 3.23
C THR A 22 -10.46 5.94 4.12
N MET A 23 -9.91 4.79 3.74
CA MET A 23 -8.80 4.15 4.46
C MET A 23 -7.56 5.06 4.51
N VAL A 24 -7.19 5.67 3.38
CA VAL A 24 -6.07 6.62 3.33
C VAL A 24 -6.31 7.85 4.20
N ALA A 25 -7.51 8.42 4.13
CA ALA A 25 -7.86 9.58 4.95
C ALA A 25 -7.81 9.26 6.46
N ALA A 26 -8.32 8.10 6.86
CA ALA A 26 -8.23 7.63 8.24
C ALA A 26 -6.78 7.38 8.67
N ALA A 27 -6.00 6.67 7.87
CA ALA A 27 -4.60 6.35 8.17
C ALA A 27 -3.72 7.60 8.30
N ARG A 28 -4.00 8.68 7.54
CA ARG A 28 -3.31 9.97 7.70
C ARG A 28 -3.63 10.69 9.01
N GLY A 29 -4.75 10.37 9.64
CA GLY A 29 -5.09 10.82 11.00
C GLY A 29 -4.55 9.92 12.11
N GLU A 30 -3.90 8.81 11.76
CA GLU A 30 -3.32 7.83 12.69
C GLU A 30 -1.79 7.92 12.74
N ALA A 31 -1.16 7.14 13.63
CA ALA A 31 0.29 7.01 13.76
C ALA A 31 0.87 6.09 12.66
N PHE A 32 0.77 6.53 11.41
CA PHE A 32 1.54 5.96 10.29
C PHE A 32 2.66 6.92 9.91
N ASP A 33 3.85 6.39 9.70
CA ASP A 33 4.99 7.16 9.20
C ASP A 33 4.79 7.55 7.73
N ALA A 34 4.02 6.74 6.99
CA ALA A 34 3.56 7.11 5.66
C ALA A 34 2.30 6.40 5.19
N VAL A 35 1.54 7.11 4.35
CA VAL A 35 0.31 6.62 3.73
C VAL A 35 0.20 7.10 2.30
N GLU A 36 -0.09 6.17 1.39
CA GLU A 36 -0.05 6.38 -0.04
C GLU A 36 -1.28 5.91 -0.79
N GLY A 37 -1.49 6.52 -1.95
CA GLY A 37 -2.61 6.23 -2.82
C GLY A 37 -3.91 6.93 -2.38
N PRO A 38 -5.07 6.46 -2.86
CA PRO A 38 -5.20 5.40 -3.87
C PRO A 38 -4.61 5.79 -5.22
N TYR A 39 -3.82 4.90 -5.82
CA TYR A 39 -3.30 5.05 -7.18
C TYR A 39 -3.66 3.82 -8.03
N GLU A 40 -3.87 4.05 -9.32
CA GLU A 40 -4.26 3.01 -10.28
C GLU A 40 -3.00 2.44 -10.94
N VAL A 41 -2.78 1.14 -10.81
CA VAL A 41 -1.62 0.44 -11.39
C VAL A 41 -1.95 -0.21 -12.73
N ALA A 42 -3.23 -0.55 -12.94
CA ALA A 42 -3.82 -0.99 -14.19
C ALA A 42 -5.32 -0.67 -14.16
N ALA A 43 -6.01 -0.72 -15.31
CA ALA A 43 -7.44 -0.42 -15.38
C ALA A 43 -8.25 -1.25 -14.37
N GLY A 44 -8.83 -0.60 -13.37
CA GLY A 44 -9.61 -1.25 -12.30
C GLY A 44 -8.77 -1.97 -11.22
N ASP A 45 -7.44 -1.82 -11.22
CA ASP A 45 -6.54 -2.26 -10.14
C ASP A 45 -6.01 -1.01 -9.42
N VAL A 46 -6.57 -0.74 -8.24
CA VAL A 46 -6.25 0.44 -7.43
C VAL A 46 -5.68 0.01 -6.09
N ARG A 47 -4.60 0.66 -5.66
CA ARG A 47 -3.87 0.25 -4.45
C ARG A 47 -3.56 1.43 -3.53
N ILE A 48 -3.40 1.10 -2.25
CA ILE A 48 -2.89 1.99 -1.21
C ILE A 48 -1.79 1.27 -0.44
N HIS A 49 -0.85 2.04 0.10
CA HIS A 49 0.19 1.53 0.98
C HIS A 49 0.17 2.33 2.28
N MET A 50 0.34 1.64 3.40
CA MET A 50 0.43 2.23 4.72
C MET A 50 1.67 1.65 5.40
N VAL A 51 2.54 2.52 5.89
CA VAL A 51 3.85 2.16 6.43
C VAL A 51 3.95 2.66 7.86
N ARG A 52 4.39 1.77 8.75
CA ARG A 52 4.77 2.10 10.13
C ARG A 52 6.21 1.67 10.37
N ALA A 53 7.01 2.50 11.02
CA ALA A 53 8.30 2.12 11.56
C ALA A 53 8.09 1.07 12.67
N GLU A 54 8.80 -0.04 12.59
CA GLU A 54 8.73 -1.12 13.57
C GLU A 54 10.15 -1.68 13.82
N GLY A 55 10.68 -1.43 15.02
CA GLY A 55 12.03 -1.85 15.38
C GLY A 55 13.10 -1.27 14.44
N ALA A 56 13.88 -2.15 13.82
CA ALA A 56 14.92 -1.80 12.85
C ALA A 56 14.41 -1.75 11.39
N GLY A 57 13.11 -1.57 11.19
CA GLY A 57 12.51 -1.67 9.87
C GLY A 57 11.15 -1.01 9.75
N HIS A 58 10.36 -1.50 8.81
CA HIS A 58 9.03 -1.01 8.50
C HIS A 58 8.03 -2.17 8.42
N ARG A 59 6.84 -1.96 8.96
CA ARG A 59 5.65 -2.75 8.66
C ARG A 59 4.87 -2.08 7.55
N ILE A 60 4.69 -2.80 6.45
CA ILE A 60 3.98 -2.30 5.28
C ILE A 60 2.67 -3.07 5.15
N THR A 61 1.59 -2.32 4.95
CA THR A 61 0.26 -2.85 4.67
C THR A 61 -0.19 -2.31 3.32
N GLU A 62 -0.48 -3.22 2.38
CA GLU A 62 -1.02 -2.89 1.07
C GLU A 62 -2.48 -3.34 1.02
N GLN A 63 -3.37 -2.46 0.58
CA GLN A 63 -4.76 -2.80 0.26
C GLN A 63 -4.99 -2.54 -1.23
N ARG A 64 -5.74 -3.43 -1.87
CA ARG A 64 -5.99 -3.45 -3.30
C ARG A 64 -7.46 -3.69 -3.58
N CYS A 65 -8.03 -2.80 -4.38
CA CYS A 65 -9.26 -3.03 -5.09
C CYS A 65 -8.93 -3.60 -6.47
N LEU A 66 -9.42 -4.81 -6.74
CA LEU A 66 -9.47 -5.36 -8.08
C LEU A 66 -10.93 -5.41 -8.51
N ALA A 67 -11.31 -4.47 -9.37
CA ALA A 67 -12.70 -4.12 -9.64
C ALA A 67 -13.46 -3.89 -8.32
N GLU A 68 -14.53 -4.63 -8.04
CA GLU A 68 -15.36 -4.51 -6.85
C GLU A 68 -14.83 -5.25 -5.62
N LYS A 69 -13.70 -5.96 -5.71
CA LYS A 69 -13.20 -6.83 -4.64
C LYS A 69 -12.02 -6.20 -3.90
N LEU A 70 -12.10 -6.18 -2.57
CA LEU A 70 -11.02 -5.72 -1.71
C LEU A 70 -10.17 -6.90 -1.22
N SER A 71 -8.87 -6.75 -1.34
CA SER A 71 -7.87 -7.69 -0.82
C SER A 71 -6.73 -6.92 -0.20
N GLY A 72 -6.01 -7.55 0.72
CA GLY A 72 -4.87 -6.92 1.39
C GLY A 72 -3.72 -7.89 1.57
N ARG A 73 -2.54 -7.34 1.84
CA ARG A 73 -1.39 -8.11 2.33
C ARG A 73 -0.54 -7.23 3.21
N SER A 74 0.25 -7.87 4.05
CA SER A 74 1.17 -7.16 4.93
C SER A 74 2.50 -7.89 5.04
N TRP A 75 3.58 -7.15 5.11
CA TRP A 75 4.93 -7.68 5.28
C TRP A 75 5.79 -6.71 6.08
N SER A 76 6.89 -7.22 6.63
CA SER A 76 7.89 -6.41 7.28
C SER A 76 9.12 -6.29 6.38
N HIS A 77 9.72 -5.11 6.33
CA HIS A 77 10.97 -4.80 5.62
C HIS A 77 12.00 -4.36 6.66
N ALA A 78 13.12 -5.06 6.80
CA ALA A 78 14.21 -4.63 7.67
C ALA A 78 15.05 -3.59 6.91
N MET A 79 15.33 -2.45 7.54
CA MET A 79 16.23 -1.45 6.96
C MET A 79 17.65 -1.99 7.01
N GLN A 80 18.34 -1.99 5.87
CA GLN A 80 19.79 -2.18 5.82
C GLN A 80 20.49 -0.82 5.96
N ASP A 81 21.72 -0.79 6.50
CA ASP A 81 22.46 0.42 6.91
C ASP A 81 22.65 1.51 5.82
N GLU A 82 22.32 1.24 4.55
CA GLU A 82 22.44 2.17 3.41
C GLU A 82 21.10 2.57 2.77
N GLU A 83 19.95 2.28 3.39
CA GLU A 83 18.66 2.67 2.82
C GLU A 83 18.27 4.11 3.17
N PRO A 84 17.85 4.94 2.18
CA PRO A 84 17.45 6.31 2.43
C PRO A 84 16.23 6.35 3.38
N GLU A 85 16.18 7.38 4.23
CA GLU A 85 15.01 7.64 5.07
C GLU A 85 13.71 7.62 4.24
N PHE A 86 12.65 7.05 4.83
CA PHE A 86 11.36 7.03 4.18
C PHE A 86 10.83 8.45 4.02
N THR A 87 10.67 8.92 2.78
CA THR A 87 9.99 10.19 2.50
C THR A 87 8.86 9.97 1.51
N VAL A 88 7.87 10.87 1.54
CA VAL A 88 6.74 10.89 0.59
C VAL A 88 7.25 10.97 -0.87
N GLU A 89 8.41 11.57 -1.11
CA GLU A 89 9.04 11.64 -2.44
C GLU A 89 9.76 10.33 -2.84
N SER A 90 10.23 9.53 -1.88
CA SER A 90 10.91 8.26 -2.13
C SER A 90 10.04 7.28 -2.93
N VAL A 91 8.71 7.38 -2.82
CA VAL A 91 7.79 6.44 -3.47
C VAL A 91 7.39 6.87 -4.88
N ALA A 92 7.30 8.18 -5.13
CA ALA A 92 7.03 8.68 -6.46
C ALA A 92 8.15 8.35 -7.46
N ARG A 93 9.38 8.09 -6.99
CA ARG A 93 10.53 7.89 -7.89
C ARG A 93 11.48 6.73 -7.58
N SER A 94 11.66 6.25 -6.33
CA SER A 94 12.93 5.54 -6.04
C SER A 94 12.99 4.53 -4.91
N ALA A 95 11.93 4.17 -4.18
CA ALA A 95 11.98 3.17 -3.09
C ALA A 95 11.76 1.73 -3.63
N PRO A 96 12.82 0.93 -3.85
CA PRO A 96 12.70 -0.36 -4.54
C PRO A 96 12.00 -1.41 -3.68
N TRP A 97 12.08 -1.28 -2.35
CA TRP A 97 11.48 -2.22 -1.39
C TRP A 97 9.96 -2.10 -1.25
N LEU A 98 9.35 -1.00 -1.70
CA LEU A 98 7.89 -0.90 -1.86
C LEU A 98 7.41 -1.71 -3.08
N LYS A 99 8.28 -1.85 -4.09
CA LYS A 99 8.06 -2.73 -5.24
C LYS A 99 8.55 -4.13 -4.87
N LYS A 100 7.75 -4.90 -4.15
CA LYS A 100 8.13 -6.29 -3.81
C LYS A 100 8.32 -7.21 -5.02
N ASP A 101 7.98 -6.77 -6.24
CA ASP A 101 8.42 -7.39 -7.49
C ASP A 101 8.74 -6.30 -8.51
N GLY A 102 9.96 -5.75 -8.40
CA GLY A 102 10.67 -5.08 -9.49
C GLY A 102 11.56 -6.04 -10.28
N ALA A 103 11.17 -7.31 -10.40
CA ALA A 103 11.67 -8.21 -11.45
C ALA A 103 10.67 -8.10 -12.61
N GLU A 104 10.93 -7.16 -13.52
CA GLU A 104 11.42 -7.45 -14.87
C GLU A 104 10.31 -7.96 -15.81
N GLN A 105 9.96 -7.09 -16.76
CA GLN A 105 9.58 -7.38 -18.15
C GLN A 105 8.35 -8.27 -18.42
#